data_AF-B9V933-F1
#
_entry.id   AF-B9V933-F1
#
_cell.length_a   1.000
_cell.length_b   1.000
_cell.length_c   1.000
_cell.angle_alpha   90.00
_cell.angle_beta   90.00
_cell.angle_gamma   90.00
#
_symmetry.space_group_name_H-M   'P 1'
#
loop_
_entity.id
_entity.type
_entity.pdbx_description
1 polymer ?
#
loop_
_entity_poly.entity_id
_entity_poly.type
_entity_poly.pdbx_seq_one_letter_code
_entity_poly.pdbx_strand_id
1 'polypeptide(L)'
;VGSIDSHVDVNTKKKADHRADLRMPTADVCGNCHLQEFAERESERDTITWPQNQWPKGRPSHALDYRANVEVEVYAGMSQREIADGCTICHTQQNKCDNCHTRHEFSVANSRKPEACGTCHSGADHNNWEACNGSQHGLGYQEDKGKWNWNVQLKDAVAKGGQSYPTCQSCHMEYQGKFTHNVVRKVRWANYPFVPGIRENIKSDWSDKRLDAWVKTCTGCHSERFARAYLEYMDNGTYSGLDKYDEAHDVLHKQYEAGLLTGQKTNR
;
A
#
# COMPACT_ATOMS: atom_id res chain seq x y z
N VAL A 1 28.76 -3.11 2.64
CA VAL A 1 27.96 -2.63 3.78
C VAL A 1 27.87 -3.79 4.77
N GLY A 2 28.55 -3.68 5.91
CA GLY A 2 28.57 -4.69 6.97
C GLY A 2 27.72 -4.29 8.17
N SER A 3 27.70 -5.13 9.20
CA SER A 3 26.87 -4.92 10.40
C SER A 3 27.12 -3.57 11.08
N ILE A 4 28.38 -3.15 11.16
CA ILE A 4 28.77 -1.89 11.82
C ILE A 4 28.28 -0.64 11.07
N ASP A 5 28.14 -0.71 9.73
CA ASP A 5 27.64 0.41 8.92
C ASP A 5 26.17 0.71 9.24
N SER A 6 25.37 -0.35 9.37
CA SER A 6 23.93 -0.23 9.62
C SER A 6 23.63 -0.01 11.11
N HIS A 7 24.28 -0.78 11.99
CA HIS A 7 23.95 -0.84 13.41
C HIS A 7 24.79 0.10 14.29
N VAL A 8 25.79 0.80 13.77
CA VAL A 8 26.55 1.80 14.53
C VAL A 8 26.60 3.10 13.75
N ASP A 9 27.44 3.18 12.73
CA ASP A 9 27.64 4.38 11.93
C ASP A 9 28.25 4.03 10.57
N VAL A 10 27.80 4.72 9.53
CA VAL A 10 28.14 4.38 8.13
C VAL A 10 29.62 4.59 7.89
N ASN A 11 30.32 3.55 7.44
CA ASN A 11 31.75 3.56 7.13
C ASN A 11 32.66 3.92 8.33
N THR A 12 32.18 3.79 9.57
CA THR A 12 32.98 4.10 10.75
C THR A 12 34.23 3.22 10.85
N LYS A 13 35.34 3.84 11.27
CA LYS A 13 36.62 3.15 11.55
C LYS A 13 36.95 3.10 13.05
N LYS A 14 36.09 3.68 13.88
CA LYS A 14 36.26 3.70 15.34
C LYS A 14 35.82 2.37 15.93
N LYS A 15 36.34 2.03 17.11
CA LYS A 15 35.76 0.96 17.92
C LYS A 15 34.34 1.36 18.34
N ALA A 16 33.45 0.39 18.42
CA ALA A 16 32.09 0.57 18.91
C ALA A 16 31.90 -0.19 20.23
N ASP A 17 31.26 0.45 21.21
CA ASP A 17 30.75 -0.20 22.41
C ASP A 17 29.36 -0.76 22.13
N HIS A 18 29.24 -2.09 22.18
CA HIS A 18 27.99 -2.81 21.94
C HIS A 18 26.86 -2.40 22.90
N ARG A 19 27.17 -1.82 24.08
CA ARG A 19 26.15 -1.41 25.05
C ARG A 19 25.59 -0.01 24.79
N ALA A 20 26.26 0.81 23.99
CA ALA A 20 25.96 2.23 23.84
C ALA A 20 25.79 2.67 22.38
N ASP A 21 26.56 2.09 21.47
CA ASP A 21 26.67 2.60 20.09
C ASP A 21 25.73 1.90 19.10
N LEU A 22 25.01 0.87 19.56
CA LEU A 22 24.10 0.12 18.69
C LEU A 22 22.79 0.88 18.42
N ARG A 23 22.34 0.79 17.17
CA ARG A 23 21.01 1.24 16.72
C ARG A 23 20.30 0.16 15.91
N MET A 24 18.98 0.30 15.81
CA MET A 24 18.20 -0.36 14.77
C MET A 24 18.19 0.52 13.51
N PRO A 25 18.54 -0.01 12.32
CA PRO A 25 18.57 0.79 11.10
C PRO A 25 17.17 1.24 10.69
N THR A 26 16.92 2.53 10.77
CA THR A 26 15.69 3.20 10.32
C THR A 26 15.80 3.60 8.84
N ALA A 27 14.71 4.10 8.26
CA ALA A 27 14.66 4.50 6.86
C ALA A 27 15.72 5.56 6.49
N ASP A 28 16.01 6.51 7.39
CA ASP A 28 17.05 7.53 7.20
C ASP A 28 18.46 6.91 7.21
N VAL A 29 18.70 5.86 8.01
CA VAL A 29 19.96 5.11 7.98
C VAL A 29 20.18 4.51 6.60
N CYS A 30 19.15 3.86 6.03
CA CYS A 30 19.19 3.34 4.66
C CYS A 30 19.37 4.46 3.61
N GLY A 31 18.70 5.60 3.82
CA GLY A 31 18.73 6.77 2.94
C GLY A 31 20.10 7.43 2.78
N ASN A 32 21.05 7.20 3.69
CA ASN A 32 22.44 7.66 3.54
C ASN A 32 23.12 7.10 2.28
N CYS A 33 22.74 5.90 1.85
CA CYS A 33 23.26 5.25 0.63
C CYS A 33 22.19 5.18 -0.48
N HIS A 34 20.94 4.92 -0.10
CA HIS A 34 19.81 4.72 -1.01
C HIS A 34 18.95 5.99 -1.10
N LEU A 35 19.59 7.11 -1.42
CA LEU A 35 18.95 8.42 -1.42
C LEU A 35 17.79 8.50 -2.43
N GLN A 36 17.93 7.86 -3.59
CA GLN A 36 16.88 7.85 -4.61
C GLN A 36 15.63 7.15 -4.08
N GLU A 37 15.76 5.91 -3.60
CA GLU A 37 14.63 5.11 -3.11
C GLU A 37 13.98 5.75 -1.87
N PHE A 38 14.80 6.30 -0.97
CA PHE A 38 14.32 7.06 0.19
C PHE A 38 13.51 8.29 -0.24
N ALA A 39 14.04 9.12 -1.15
CA ALA A 39 13.35 10.30 -1.64
C ALA A 39 12.08 9.96 -2.44
N GLU A 40 12.10 8.89 -3.24
CA GLU A 40 10.93 8.38 -3.93
C GLU A 40 9.82 8.00 -2.94
N ARG A 41 10.15 7.28 -1.86
CA ARG A 41 9.18 6.94 -0.81
C ARG A 41 8.69 8.20 -0.10
N GLU A 42 9.58 9.08 0.35
CA GLU A 42 9.18 10.32 1.05
C GLU A 42 8.31 11.24 0.19
N SER A 43 8.48 11.23 -1.14
CA SER A 43 7.65 12.02 -2.06
C SER A 43 6.17 11.63 -2.04
N GLU A 44 5.79 10.49 -1.47
CA GLU A 44 4.38 10.14 -1.25
C GLU A 44 3.67 11.21 -0.39
N ARG A 45 4.38 11.85 0.54
CA ARG A 45 3.85 12.97 1.36
C ARG A 45 3.33 14.13 0.52
N ASP A 46 3.87 14.30 -0.68
CA ASP A 46 3.56 15.40 -1.58
C ASP A 46 2.65 14.98 -2.73
N THR A 47 2.80 13.75 -3.23
CA THR A 47 2.09 13.29 -4.44
C THR A 47 0.67 12.78 -4.18
N ILE A 48 0.32 12.32 -2.97
CA ILE A 48 -1.07 12.05 -2.59
C ILE A 48 -1.67 13.22 -1.84
N THR A 49 -2.15 14.19 -2.62
CA THR A 49 -2.95 15.32 -2.13
C THR A 49 -4.35 15.19 -2.71
N TRP A 50 -5.33 14.97 -1.84
CA TRP A 50 -6.73 14.76 -2.21
C TRP A 50 -7.42 16.10 -2.50
N PRO A 51 -8.20 16.22 -3.59
CA PRO A 51 -8.79 17.50 -4.01
C PRO A 51 -9.69 18.18 -2.97
N GLN A 52 -10.35 17.38 -2.13
CA GLN A 52 -11.31 17.86 -1.13
C GLN A 52 -10.94 17.36 0.28
N ASN A 53 -9.65 17.03 0.51
CA ASN A 53 -9.17 16.48 1.79
C ASN A 53 -9.90 15.20 2.23
N GLN A 54 -10.31 14.35 1.28
CA GLN A 54 -10.93 13.05 1.57
C GLN A 54 -10.09 12.19 2.53
N TRP A 55 -8.78 12.31 2.45
CA TRP A 55 -7.84 11.84 3.45
C TRP A 55 -6.86 12.94 3.83
N PRO A 56 -6.20 12.86 5.00
CA PRO A 56 -5.12 13.75 5.36
C PRO A 56 -4.03 13.78 4.27
N LYS A 57 -3.43 14.95 4.03
CA LYS A 57 -2.37 15.12 3.03
C LYS A 57 -1.25 14.09 3.23
N GLY A 58 -0.83 13.45 2.15
CA GLY A 58 0.20 12.42 2.17
C GLY A 58 -0.31 11.04 2.58
N ARG A 59 -1.62 10.84 2.82
CA ARG A 59 -2.23 9.55 3.18
C ARG A 59 -3.33 9.13 2.19
N PRO A 60 -3.57 7.82 2.02
CA PRO A 60 -2.78 6.69 2.54
C PRO A 60 -1.43 6.56 1.80
N SER A 61 -0.36 6.18 2.52
CA SER A 61 0.98 5.98 1.96
C SER A 61 1.88 5.18 2.89
N HIS A 62 2.97 4.61 2.36
CA HIS A 62 4.02 3.98 3.17
C HIS A 62 4.92 5.02 3.87
N ALA A 63 4.94 6.27 3.39
CA ALA A 63 5.65 7.36 4.06
C ALA A 63 5.01 7.76 5.41
N LEU A 64 3.73 7.44 5.60
CA LEU A 64 2.93 7.89 6.74
C LEU A 64 2.11 6.77 7.40
N ASP A 65 2.42 5.51 7.13
CA ASP A 65 1.69 4.36 7.66
C ASP A 65 1.77 4.27 9.20
N TYR A 66 2.97 4.44 9.78
CA TYR A 66 3.15 4.41 11.24
C TYR A 66 2.46 5.60 11.91
N ARG A 67 2.60 6.79 11.34
CA ARG A 67 1.87 7.98 11.80
C ARG A 67 0.37 7.75 11.78
N ALA A 68 -0.16 7.19 10.70
CA ALA A 68 -1.57 6.87 10.58
C ALA A 68 -2.02 5.87 11.66
N ASN A 69 -1.19 4.88 11.98
CA ASN A 69 -1.47 3.89 13.03
C ASN A 69 -1.53 4.53 14.42
N VAL A 70 -0.53 5.32 14.81
CA VAL A 70 -0.48 5.91 16.16
C VAL A 70 -1.46 7.06 16.37
N GLU A 71 -1.97 7.67 15.29
CA GLU A 71 -3.00 8.71 15.34
C GLU A 71 -4.44 8.16 15.47
N VAL A 72 -4.64 6.83 15.39
CA VAL A 72 -5.97 6.21 15.56
C VAL A 72 -6.34 6.17 17.05
N GLU A 73 -7.51 6.71 17.41
CA GLU A 73 -7.89 6.89 18.82
C GLU A 73 -8.00 5.56 19.58
N VAL A 74 -8.55 4.51 18.95
CA VAL A 74 -8.64 3.19 19.60
C VAL A 74 -7.27 2.56 19.79
N TYR A 75 -6.33 2.75 18.85
CA TYR A 75 -4.95 2.27 19.00
C TYR A 75 -4.28 2.95 20.20
N ALA A 76 -4.47 4.27 20.35
CA ALA A 76 -3.89 5.02 21.46
C ALA A 76 -4.60 4.75 22.80
N GLY A 77 -5.92 4.53 22.78
CA GLY A 77 -6.76 4.42 23.97
C GLY A 77 -6.95 3.01 24.53
N MET A 78 -6.72 1.95 23.75
CA MET A 78 -6.93 0.58 24.22
C MET A 78 -5.84 0.09 25.16
N SER A 79 -6.24 -0.66 26.19
CA SER A 79 -5.32 -1.22 27.20
C SER A 79 -4.58 -2.47 26.73
N GLN A 80 -5.11 -3.21 25.76
CA GLN A 80 -4.52 -4.45 25.24
C GLN A 80 -3.39 -4.12 24.25
N ARG A 81 -2.22 -3.76 24.78
CA ARG A 81 -1.09 -3.26 23.97
C ARG A 81 -0.56 -4.28 22.98
N GLU A 82 -0.56 -5.56 23.31
CA GLU A 82 -0.14 -6.64 22.40
C GLU A 82 -1.09 -6.78 21.19
N ILE A 83 -2.37 -6.45 21.35
CA ILE A 83 -3.31 -6.39 20.22
C ILE A 83 -3.01 -5.16 19.37
N ALA A 84 -2.81 -3.99 19.98
CA ALA A 84 -2.44 -2.78 19.28
C ALA A 84 -1.12 -2.95 18.51
N ASP A 85 -0.13 -3.65 19.09
CA ASP A 85 1.14 -3.93 18.44
C ASP A 85 1.00 -4.84 17.21
N GLY A 86 -0.04 -5.66 17.14
CA GLY A 86 -0.45 -6.34 15.92
C GLY A 86 -0.70 -5.36 14.76
N CYS A 87 -1.37 -4.23 15.02
CA CYS A 87 -1.54 -3.16 14.04
C CYS A 87 -0.19 -2.52 13.69
N THR A 88 0.65 -2.24 14.71
CA THR A 88 1.98 -1.66 14.50
C THR A 88 2.83 -2.48 13.54
N ILE A 89 2.79 -3.82 13.60
CA ILE A 89 3.60 -4.70 12.75
C ILE A 89 3.34 -4.44 11.25
N CYS A 90 2.08 -4.21 10.86
CA CYS A 90 1.72 -3.88 9.48
C CYS A 90 2.14 -2.45 9.10
N HIS A 91 2.20 -1.54 10.06
CA HIS A 91 2.43 -0.10 9.86
C HIS A 91 3.84 0.35 10.29
N THR A 92 4.89 -0.28 9.74
CA THR A 92 6.29 0.08 10.06
C THR A 92 7.11 0.57 8.87
N GLN A 93 6.53 0.69 7.68
CA GLN A 93 7.27 1.07 6.48
C GLN A 93 7.87 2.47 6.63
N GLN A 94 7.15 3.43 7.23
CA GLN A 94 7.66 4.78 7.53
C GLN A 94 9.00 4.72 8.29
N ASN A 95 9.10 3.81 9.25
CA ASN A 95 10.22 3.76 10.19
C ASN A 95 11.41 2.95 9.66
N LYS A 96 11.17 1.87 8.91
CA LYS A 96 12.21 0.94 8.44
C LYS A 96 11.90 0.36 7.05
N CYS A 97 12.95 0.08 6.29
CA CYS A 97 12.83 -0.32 4.88
C CYS A 97 12.80 -1.85 4.65
N ASP A 98 12.80 -2.68 5.68
CA ASP A 98 13.02 -4.14 5.56
C ASP A 98 11.73 -4.97 5.56
N ASN A 99 10.58 -4.38 5.23
CA ASN A 99 9.31 -5.10 5.17
C ASN A 99 9.16 -5.90 3.86
N CYS A 100 9.63 -5.37 2.73
CA CYS A 100 9.50 -6.04 1.43
C CYS A 100 10.77 -6.80 1.01
N HIS A 101 11.95 -6.18 1.14
CA HIS A 101 13.25 -6.85 1.00
C HIS A 101 13.83 -7.08 2.39
N THR A 102 13.46 -8.23 2.97
CA THR A 102 13.65 -8.51 4.39
C THR A 102 15.13 -8.64 4.78
N ARG A 103 15.43 -8.23 6.02
CA ARG A 103 16.73 -8.46 6.64
C ARG A 103 16.99 -9.97 6.79
N HIS A 104 18.22 -10.46 6.71
CA HIS A 104 19.45 -9.72 6.41
C HIS A 104 19.94 -9.93 4.97
N GLU A 105 19.14 -10.58 4.12
CA GLU A 105 19.49 -10.79 2.71
C GLU A 105 19.26 -9.53 1.87
N PHE A 106 18.24 -8.73 2.21
CA PHE A 106 17.84 -7.52 1.47
C PHE A 106 17.64 -7.79 -0.04
N SER A 107 17.06 -8.96 -0.35
CA SER A 107 16.89 -9.43 -1.72
C SER A 107 15.85 -8.62 -2.48
N VAL A 108 16.32 -7.88 -3.50
CA VAL A 108 15.44 -7.18 -4.45
C VAL A 108 14.52 -8.16 -5.19
N ALA A 109 14.99 -9.38 -5.47
CA ALA A 109 14.19 -10.41 -6.13
C ALA A 109 12.99 -10.83 -5.28
N ASN A 110 13.17 -11.01 -3.96
CA ASN A 110 12.07 -11.34 -3.06
C ASN A 110 11.10 -10.17 -2.91
N SER A 111 11.58 -8.93 -2.86
CA SER A 111 10.70 -7.75 -2.78
C SER A 111 9.83 -7.50 -4.01
N ARG A 112 10.14 -8.12 -5.15
CA ARG A 112 9.36 -8.03 -6.40
C ARG A 112 8.26 -9.08 -6.51
N LYS A 113 8.26 -10.07 -5.61
CA LYS A 113 7.24 -11.12 -5.56
C LYS A 113 6.03 -10.65 -4.76
N PRO A 114 4.79 -10.91 -5.21
CA PRO A 114 3.55 -10.62 -4.49
C PRO A 114 3.54 -11.01 -2.99
N GLU A 115 4.21 -12.10 -2.62
CA GLU A 115 4.29 -12.58 -1.23
C GLU A 115 4.88 -11.53 -0.28
N ALA A 116 5.76 -10.63 -0.76
CA ALA A 116 6.35 -9.55 0.03
C ALA A 116 5.32 -8.49 0.49
N CYS A 117 4.14 -8.46 -0.11
CA CYS A 117 3.05 -7.55 0.26
C CYS A 117 1.99 -8.24 1.13
N GLY A 118 1.87 -9.57 1.04
CA GLY A 118 0.72 -10.32 1.52
C GLY A 118 0.55 -10.35 3.04
N THR A 119 1.60 -10.11 3.82
CA THR A 119 1.48 -10.04 5.29
C THR A 119 0.65 -8.82 5.74
N CYS A 120 0.75 -7.70 5.03
CA CYS A 120 0.07 -6.45 5.42
C CYS A 120 -1.18 -6.19 4.57
N HIS A 121 -1.12 -6.50 3.28
CA HIS A 121 -2.21 -6.31 2.32
C HIS A 121 -3.05 -7.58 2.17
N SER A 122 -3.66 -8.03 3.26
CA SER A 122 -4.54 -9.20 3.35
C SER A 122 -5.58 -9.01 4.45
N GLY A 123 -6.45 -10.00 4.65
CA GLY A 123 -7.40 -10.00 5.76
C GLY A 123 -8.72 -9.31 5.47
N ALA A 124 -9.48 -9.02 6.53
CA ALA A 124 -10.92 -8.79 6.42
C ALA A 124 -11.31 -7.46 5.76
N ASP A 125 -10.53 -6.40 5.96
CA ASP A 125 -10.85 -5.05 5.54
C ASP A 125 -10.09 -4.59 4.29
N HIS A 126 -9.06 -5.33 3.87
CA HIS A 126 -8.34 -5.16 2.62
C HIS A 126 -7.71 -6.49 2.15
N ASN A 127 -8.53 -7.38 1.60
CA ASN A 127 -8.15 -8.72 1.14
C ASN A 127 -7.38 -8.73 -0.20
N ASN A 128 -6.44 -7.79 -0.39
CA ASN A 128 -5.76 -7.60 -1.68
C ASN A 128 -4.96 -8.84 -2.10
N TRP A 129 -4.26 -9.49 -1.16
CA TRP A 129 -3.51 -10.72 -1.40
C TRP A 129 -4.44 -11.83 -1.89
N GLU A 130 -5.54 -12.07 -1.18
CA GLU A 130 -6.52 -13.11 -1.49
C GLU A 130 -7.18 -12.85 -2.84
N ALA A 131 -7.64 -11.62 -3.09
CA ALA A 131 -8.29 -11.22 -4.33
C ALA A 131 -7.32 -11.29 -5.53
N CYS A 132 -6.09 -10.80 -5.38
CA CYS A 132 -5.08 -10.86 -6.43
C CYS A 132 -4.67 -12.29 -6.72
N ASN A 133 -4.36 -13.08 -5.69
CA ASN A 133 -3.91 -14.47 -5.84
C ASN A 133 -5.01 -15.41 -6.37
N GLY A 134 -6.28 -15.12 -6.07
CA GLY A 134 -7.44 -15.83 -6.64
C GLY A 134 -7.84 -15.37 -8.05
N SER A 135 -7.27 -14.28 -8.57
CA SER A 135 -7.53 -13.79 -9.92
C SER A 135 -6.71 -14.55 -10.97
N GLN A 136 -7.09 -14.42 -12.25
CA GLN A 136 -6.30 -14.97 -13.36
C GLN A 136 -4.87 -14.43 -13.41
N HIS A 137 -4.64 -13.17 -13.01
CA HIS A 137 -3.29 -12.62 -12.89
C HIS A 137 -2.47 -13.36 -11.82
N GLY A 138 -3.08 -13.62 -10.66
CA GLY A 138 -2.45 -14.33 -9.55
C GLY A 138 -2.20 -15.79 -9.86
N LEU A 139 -3.17 -16.49 -10.46
CA LEU A 139 -3.01 -17.89 -10.85
C LEU A 139 -1.90 -18.07 -11.90
N GLY A 140 -1.87 -17.19 -12.91
CA GLY A 140 -0.78 -17.17 -13.89
C GLY A 140 0.59 -16.86 -13.27
N TYR A 141 0.64 -15.93 -12.30
CA TYR A 141 1.84 -15.71 -11.49
C TYR A 141 2.28 -16.99 -10.76
N GLN A 142 1.36 -17.69 -10.08
CA GLN A 142 1.73 -18.90 -9.33
C GLN A 142 2.27 -20.01 -10.23
N GLU A 143 1.72 -20.16 -11.43
CA GLU A 143 2.18 -21.12 -12.43
C GLU A 143 3.58 -20.79 -12.97
N ASP A 144 3.84 -19.51 -13.25
CA ASP A 144 5.04 -19.10 -13.99
C ASP A 144 6.16 -18.49 -13.12
N LYS A 145 5.94 -18.19 -11.84
CA LYS A 145 6.92 -17.47 -10.99
C LYS A 145 8.29 -18.15 -10.90
N GLY A 146 8.37 -19.46 -11.08
CA GLY A 146 9.64 -20.21 -11.12
C GLY A 146 10.43 -20.06 -12.43
N LYS A 147 9.77 -19.59 -13.50
CA LYS A 147 10.36 -19.39 -14.83
C LYS A 147 10.92 -17.98 -15.03
N TRP A 148 10.45 -17.01 -14.23
CA TRP A 148 10.84 -15.60 -14.37
C TRP A 148 12.17 -15.29 -13.68
N ASN A 149 12.96 -14.40 -14.27
CA ASN A 149 14.16 -13.87 -13.65
C ASN A 149 13.84 -12.65 -12.77
N TRP A 150 13.70 -12.87 -11.47
CA TRP A 150 13.39 -11.82 -10.49
C TRP A 150 14.53 -10.84 -10.20
N ASN A 151 15.75 -11.11 -10.70
CA ASN A 151 16.89 -10.24 -10.43
C ASN A 151 16.91 -9.00 -11.35
N VAL A 152 16.18 -8.99 -12.47
CA VAL A 152 16.09 -7.80 -13.33
C VAL A 152 15.21 -6.71 -12.73
N GLN A 153 15.51 -5.45 -13.05
CA GLN A 153 14.68 -4.31 -12.60
C GLN A 153 13.26 -4.43 -13.15
N LEU A 154 12.27 -3.86 -12.44
CA LEU A 154 10.85 -3.92 -12.84
C LEU A 154 10.60 -3.42 -14.27
N LYS A 155 11.32 -2.38 -14.72
CA LYS A 155 11.24 -1.85 -16.10
C LYS A 155 11.61 -2.89 -17.18
N ASP A 156 12.41 -3.88 -16.82
CA ASP A 156 12.92 -4.94 -17.69
C ASP A 156 12.22 -6.29 -17.40
N ALA A 157 11.24 -6.34 -16.49
CA ALA A 157 10.68 -7.59 -15.99
C ALA A 157 9.98 -8.41 -17.10
N VAL A 158 9.28 -7.75 -18.01
CA VAL A 158 8.68 -8.41 -19.18
C VAL A 158 9.77 -8.81 -20.18
N ALA A 159 10.51 -7.83 -20.71
CA ALA A 159 11.42 -8.03 -21.84
C ALA A 159 12.64 -8.91 -21.52
N LYS A 160 13.19 -8.83 -20.31
CA LYS A 160 14.39 -9.58 -19.89
C LYS A 160 14.10 -10.58 -18.77
N GLY A 161 13.06 -10.32 -17.97
CA GLY A 161 12.65 -11.20 -16.88
C GLY A 161 11.73 -12.33 -17.30
N GLY A 162 11.12 -12.25 -18.50
CA GLY A 162 10.15 -13.22 -18.99
C GLY A 162 8.80 -13.16 -18.27
N GLN A 163 8.53 -12.06 -17.54
CA GLN A 163 7.29 -11.89 -16.79
C GLN A 163 6.09 -11.78 -17.75
N SER A 164 5.15 -12.72 -17.61
CA SER A 164 3.95 -12.88 -18.45
C SER A 164 2.66 -12.37 -17.78
N TYR A 165 2.64 -12.28 -16.44
CA TYR A 165 1.49 -11.81 -15.66
C TYR A 165 1.88 -10.66 -14.73
N PRO A 166 0.98 -9.69 -14.45
CA PRO A 166 1.29 -8.59 -13.56
C PRO A 166 1.38 -9.07 -12.09
N THR A 167 2.26 -8.41 -11.34
CA THR A 167 2.40 -8.51 -9.88
C THR A 167 2.00 -7.20 -9.19
N CYS A 168 1.84 -7.25 -7.86
CA CYS A 168 1.57 -6.09 -7.01
C CYS A 168 2.51 -4.92 -7.35
N GLN A 169 3.80 -5.20 -7.41
CA GLN A 169 4.88 -4.23 -7.67
C GLN A 169 4.81 -3.70 -9.09
N SER A 170 4.60 -4.56 -10.09
CA SER A 170 4.51 -4.14 -11.49
C SER A 170 3.33 -3.19 -11.74
N CYS A 171 2.25 -3.36 -10.98
CA CYS A 171 1.08 -2.51 -11.06
C CYS A 171 1.21 -1.23 -10.24
N HIS A 172 1.63 -1.31 -8.98
CA HIS A 172 1.54 -0.17 -8.06
C HIS A 172 2.78 0.72 -8.03
N MET A 173 3.97 0.20 -8.34
CA MET A 173 5.19 1.02 -8.42
C MET A 173 5.35 1.72 -9.77
N GLU A 174 4.61 1.26 -10.79
CA GLU A 174 4.60 1.87 -12.12
C GLU A 174 3.80 3.18 -12.13
N TYR A 175 4.37 4.20 -12.76
CA TYR A 175 3.66 5.42 -13.12
C TYR A 175 4.23 6.00 -14.41
N GLN A 176 3.39 6.10 -15.44
CA GLN A 176 3.73 6.73 -16.72
C GLN A 176 4.95 6.11 -17.44
N GLY A 177 5.17 4.81 -17.26
CA GLY A 177 6.24 4.00 -17.84
C GLY A 177 7.51 3.94 -16.97
N LYS A 178 7.50 4.54 -15.77
CA LYS A 178 8.62 4.54 -14.83
C LYS A 178 8.24 3.79 -13.56
N PHE A 179 9.23 3.17 -12.92
CA PHE A 179 9.05 2.45 -11.65
C PHE A 179 9.81 3.17 -10.53
N THR A 180 9.15 3.38 -9.39
CA THR A 180 9.71 4.09 -8.23
C THR A 180 9.12 3.54 -6.92
N HIS A 181 9.70 3.90 -5.77
CA HIS A 181 9.15 3.61 -4.44
C HIS A 181 7.90 4.42 -4.06
N ASN A 182 7.44 5.35 -4.91
CA ASN A 182 6.17 6.05 -4.73
C ASN A 182 5.00 5.25 -5.34
N VAL A 183 4.14 4.68 -4.50
CA VAL A 183 3.02 3.81 -4.93
C VAL A 183 1.65 4.49 -4.96
N VAL A 184 1.59 5.78 -4.64
CA VAL A 184 0.31 6.47 -4.35
C VAL A 184 -0.23 7.30 -5.53
N ARG A 185 0.55 7.48 -6.60
CA ARG A 185 0.22 8.39 -7.72
C ARG A 185 -0.96 7.97 -8.60
N LYS A 186 -1.42 6.73 -8.51
CA LYS A 186 -2.59 6.21 -9.25
C LYS A 186 -3.80 5.91 -8.37
N VAL A 187 -3.70 6.09 -7.05
CA VAL A 187 -4.79 5.81 -6.11
C VAL A 187 -6.02 6.68 -6.42
N ARG A 188 -7.19 6.05 -6.59
CA ARG A 188 -8.49 6.72 -6.79
C ARG A 188 -9.46 6.41 -5.65
N TRP A 189 -9.69 5.12 -5.39
CA TRP A 189 -10.65 4.64 -4.38
C TRP A 189 -10.10 4.49 -2.96
N ALA A 190 -8.78 4.34 -2.80
CA ALA A 190 -8.11 4.22 -1.50
C ALA A 190 -8.71 3.16 -0.55
N ASN A 191 -9.06 1.99 -1.08
CA ASN A 191 -9.61 0.83 -0.39
C ASN A 191 -11.03 0.99 0.18
N TYR A 192 -11.30 2.04 0.95
CA TYR A 192 -12.56 2.23 1.67
C TYR A 192 -13.48 3.18 0.89
N PRO A 193 -14.43 2.68 0.07
CA PRO A 193 -15.24 3.51 -0.83
C PRO A 193 -16.25 4.40 -0.11
N PHE A 194 -16.57 4.09 1.15
CA PHE A 194 -17.52 4.83 1.98
C PHE A 194 -16.95 6.12 2.57
N VAL A 195 -15.65 6.39 2.42
CA VAL A 195 -15.04 7.62 2.95
C VAL A 195 -15.65 8.84 2.23
N PRO A 196 -16.16 9.85 2.97
CA PRO A 196 -16.84 10.99 2.38
C PRO A 196 -16.00 11.69 1.31
N GLY A 197 -16.63 11.98 0.16
CA GLY A 197 -15.98 12.66 -0.96
C GLY A 197 -15.17 11.73 -1.88
N ILE A 198 -14.92 10.46 -1.52
CA ILE A 198 -14.23 9.52 -2.42
C ILE A 198 -15.12 9.20 -3.60
N ARG A 199 -16.34 8.73 -3.33
CA ARG A 199 -17.34 8.34 -4.35
C ARG A 199 -17.58 9.47 -5.34
N GLU A 200 -17.78 10.70 -4.86
CA GLU A 200 -18.06 11.88 -5.68
C GLU A 200 -16.85 12.27 -6.54
N ASN A 201 -15.64 12.06 -6.03
CA ASN A 201 -14.40 12.44 -6.69
C ASN A 201 -14.01 11.50 -7.85
N ILE A 202 -14.59 10.30 -7.95
CA ILE A 202 -14.26 9.32 -9.00
C ILE A 202 -14.51 9.85 -10.42
N LYS A 203 -15.47 10.77 -10.59
CA LYS A 203 -15.82 11.41 -11.87
C LYS A 203 -15.13 12.76 -12.11
N SER A 204 -14.11 13.10 -11.32
CA SER A 204 -13.36 14.34 -11.47
C SER A 204 -12.16 14.19 -12.43
N ASP A 205 -11.72 15.31 -13.01
CA ASP A 205 -10.48 15.37 -13.81
C ASP A 205 -9.25 14.82 -13.05
N TRP A 206 -9.22 14.97 -11.72
CA TRP A 206 -8.14 14.43 -10.89
C TRP A 206 -8.13 12.89 -10.91
N SER A 207 -9.31 12.28 -10.81
CA SER A 207 -9.48 10.83 -10.86
C SER A 207 -9.29 10.29 -12.27
N ASP A 208 -9.72 11.02 -13.30
CA ASP A 208 -9.58 10.61 -14.70
C ASP A 208 -8.11 10.58 -15.15
N LYS A 209 -7.30 11.57 -14.74
CA LYS A 209 -5.85 11.54 -14.99
C LYS A 209 -5.17 10.32 -14.35
N ARG A 210 -5.68 9.85 -13.21
CA ARG A 210 -5.18 8.65 -12.54
C ARG A 210 -5.71 7.37 -13.18
N LEU A 211 -6.93 7.40 -13.70
CA LEU A 211 -7.50 6.33 -14.50
C LEU A 211 -6.67 6.13 -15.78
N ASP A 212 -6.32 7.20 -16.49
CA ASP A 212 -5.44 7.12 -17.66
C ASP A 212 -4.06 6.56 -17.32
N ALA A 213 -3.52 6.87 -16.13
CA ALA A 213 -2.28 6.26 -15.66
C ALA A 213 -2.44 4.75 -15.40
N TRP A 214 -3.59 4.28 -14.90
CA TRP A 214 -3.89 2.86 -14.78
C TRP A 214 -4.04 2.18 -16.14
N VAL A 215 -4.79 2.79 -17.05
CA VAL A 215 -4.97 2.31 -18.42
C VAL A 215 -3.59 2.10 -19.07
N LYS A 216 -2.66 3.05 -18.91
CA LYS A 216 -1.29 2.91 -19.42
C LYS A 216 -0.58 1.67 -18.86
N THR A 217 -0.72 1.38 -17.57
CA THR A 217 -0.21 0.14 -16.97
C THR A 217 -0.81 -1.10 -17.62
N CYS A 218 -2.15 -1.13 -17.76
CA CYS A 218 -2.87 -2.26 -18.35
C CYS A 218 -2.49 -2.48 -19.82
N THR A 219 -2.22 -1.39 -20.55
CA THR A 219 -1.82 -1.45 -21.96
C THR A 219 -0.41 -1.97 -22.20
N GLY A 220 0.34 -2.31 -21.15
CA GLY A 220 1.52 -3.15 -21.28
C GLY A 220 1.21 -4.55 -21.82
N CYS A 221 -0.04 -5.02 -21.67
CA CYS A 221 -0.47 -6.36 -22.11
C CYS A 221 -1.82 -6.36 -22.84
N HIS A 222 -2.78 -5.53 -22.43
CA HIS A 222 -4.13 -5.50 -22.98
C HIS A 222 -4.35 -4.34 -23.95
N SER A 223 -5.40 -4.41 -24.77
CA SER A 223 -5.84 -3.21 -25.49
C SER A 223 -6.43 -2.18 -24.53
N GLU A 224 -6.31 -0.89 -24.88
CA GLU A 224 -6.89 0.20 -24.09
C GLU A 224 -8.40 0.01 -23.90
N ARG A 225 -9.11 -0.44 -24.94
CA ARG A 225 -10.55 -0.70 -24.88
C ARG A 225 -10.88 -1.74 -23.81
N PHE A 226 -10.12 -2.83 -23.74
CA PHE A 226 -10.32 -3.86 -22.73
C PHE A 226 -10.05 -3.32 -21.33
N ALA A 227 -8.93 -2.60 -21.15
CA ALA A 227 -8.56 -2.02 -19.87
C ALA A 227 -9.65 -1.06 -19.35
N ARG A 228 -10.12 -0.13 -20.19
CA ARG A 228 -11.17 0.84 -19.82
C ARG A 228 -12.49 0.15 -19.49
N ALA A 229 -12.90 -0.85 -20.26
CA ALA A 229 -14.15 -1.59 -19.99
C ALA A 229 -14.12 -2.29 -18.62
N TYR A 230 -12.98 -2.90 -18.25
CA TYR A 230 -12.87 -3.57 -16.96
C TYR A 230 -12.76 -2.57 -15.79
N LEU A 231 -12.08 -1.44 -15.99
CA LEU A 231 -11.98 -0.39 -14.97
C LEU A 231 -13.31 0.35 -14.76
N GLU A 232 -14.11 0.52 -15.81
CA GLU A 232 -15.49 1.01 -15.70
C GLU A 232 -16.38 0.01 -14.96
N TYR A 233 -16.25 -1.28 -15.24
CA TYR A 233 -16.93 -2.33 -14.49
C TYR A 233 -16.56 -2.30 -13.00
N MET A 234 -15.28 -2.13 -12.67
CA MET A 234 -14.80 -1.97 -11.30
C MET A 234 -15.48 -0.76 -10.63
N ASP A 235 -15.44 0.42 -11.25
CA ASP A 235 -16.05 1.63 -10.69
C ASP A 235 -17.56 1.45 -10.45
N ASN A 236 -18.30 0.94 -11.45
CA ASN A 236 -19.75 0.70 -11.34
C ASN A 236 -20.11 -0.35 -10.28
N GLY A 237 -19.31 -1.41 -10.16
CA GLY A 237 -19.47 -2.42 -9.12
C GLY A 237 -19.26 -1.84 -7.72
N THR A 238 -18.24 -0.99 -7.56
CA THR A 238 -17.99 -0.28 -6.29
C THR A 238 -19.13 0.68 -5.94
N TYR A 239 -19.67 1.43 -6.90
CA TYR A 239 -20.87 2.26 -6.68
C TYR A 239 -22.05 1.42 -6.19
N SER A 240 -22.33 0.30 -6.84
CA SER A 240 -23.46 -0.57 -6.50
C SER A 240 -23.31 -1.18 -5.11
N GLY A 241 -22.08 -1.55 -4.73
CA GLY A 241 -21.76 -2.01 -3.38
C GLY A 241 -22.02 -0.92 -2.33
N LEU A 242 -21.65 0.33 -2.62
CA LEU A 242 -21.87 1.44 -1.69
C LEU A 242 -23.34 1.80 -1.55
N ASP A 243 -24.12 1.79 -2.65
CA ASP A 243 -25.57 2.00 -2.59
C ASP A 243 -26.25 1.00 -1.66
N LYS A 244 -25.80 -0.26 -1.68
CA LYS A 244 -26.33 -1.29 -0.78
C LYS A 244 -25.90 -1.09 0.68
N TYR A 245 -24.68 -0.61 0.90
CA TYR A 245 -24.23 -0.20 2.23
C TYR A 245 -25.07 0.97 2.76
N ASP A 246 -25.30 2.01 1.96
CA ASP A 246 -26.05 3.21 2.36
C ASP A 246 -27.49 2.86 2.76
N GLU A 247 -28.15 1.95 2.02
CA GLU A 247 -29.48 1.43 2.37
C GLU A 247 -29.50 0.77 3.75
N ALA A 248 -28.52 -0.09 4.03
CA ALA A 248 -28.44 -0.78 5.33
C ALA A 248 -28.02 0.17 6.46
N HIS A 249 -27.10 1.09 6.17
CA HIS A 249 -26.61 2.07 7.12
C HIS A 249 -27.71 3.05 7.55
N ASP A 250 -28.53 3.53 6.62
CA ASP A 250 -29.65 4.45 6.91
C ASP A 250 -30.64 3.86 7.93
N VAL A 251 -30.97 2.57 7.82
CA VAL A 251 -31.83 1.89 8.79
C VAL A 251 -31.22 1.89 10.19
N LEU A 252 -29.93 1.53 10.30
CA LEU A 252 -29.23 1.51 11.59
C LEU A 252 -29.02 2.92 12.16
N HIS A 253 -28.72 3.88 11.31
CA HIS A 253 -28.51 5.27 11.70
C HIS A 253 -29.81 5.88 12.25
N LYS A 254 -30.95 5.66 11.59
CA LYS A 254 -32.26 6.10 12.11
C LYS A 254 -32.60 5.47 13.45
N GLN A 255 -32.29 4.19 13.65
CA GLN A 255 -32.46 3.55 14.97
C GLN A 255 -31.55 4.18 16.03
N TYR A 256 -30.31 4.48 15.67
CA TYR A 256 -29.37 5.20 16.54
C TYR A 256 -29.90 6.59 16.90
N GLU A 257 -30.33 7.40 15.95
CA GLU A 257 -30.88 8.74 16.22
C GLU A 257 -32.13 8.68 17.10
N ALA A 258 -33.01 7.70 16.85
CA ALA A 258 -34.22 7.47 17.62
C ALA A 258 -33.97 6.89 19.02
N GLY A 259 -32.74 6.47 19.34
CA GLY A 259 -32.44 5.89 20.64
C GLY A 259 -32.90 4.44 20.81
N LEU A 260 -33.11 3.72 19.71
CA LEU A 260 -33.75 2.40 19.66
C LEU A 260 -32.76 1.24 19.60
N LEU A 261 -31.46 1.50 19.50
CA LEU A 261 -30.49 0.40 19.57
C LEU A 261 -30.56 -0.26 20.95
N THR A 262 -30.39 -1.58 20.96
CA THR A 262 -30.36 -2.37 22.19
C THR A 262 -29.30 -1.82 23.13
N GLY A 263 -29.71 -1.36 24.33
CA GLY A 263 -28.81 -0.77 25.32
C GLY A 263 -28.65 0.75 25.22
N GLN A 264 -29.08 1.41 24.16
CA GLN A 264 -28.70 2.81 23.89
C GLN A 264 -29.05 3.82 24.98
N LYS A 265 -30.14 3.59 25.71
CA LYS A 265 -30.57 4.46 26.82
C LYS A 265 -30.26 3.89 28.20
N THR A 266 -29.75 2.67 28.28
CA THR A 266 -29.62 1.92 29.55
C THR A 266 -28.21 1.42 29.83
N ASN A 267 -27.43 1.09 28.79
CA ASN A 267 -26.08 0.52 28.88
C ASN A 267 -25.19 0.81 27.65
N ARG A 268 -25.52 1.86 26.88
CA ARG A 268 -24.96 2.29 25.57
C ARG A 268 -25.29 1.41 24.37
#